data_AF-A0A849TVA9-F1
#
_entry.id   AF-A0A849TVA9-F1
#
_cell.length_a   1.000
_cell.length_b   1.000
_cell.length_c   1.000
_cell.angle_alpha   90.00
_cell.angle_beta   90.00
_cell.angle_gamma   90.00
#
_symmetry.space_group_name_H-M   'P 1'
#
loop_
_entity.id
_entity.type
_entity.pdbx_description
1 polymer ?
#
loop_
_entity_poly.entity_id
_entity_poly.type
_entity_poly.pdbx_seq_one_letter_code
_entity_poly.pdbx_strand_id
1 'polypeptide(L)'
;MLQQMSSSELYERGLVLMELRMFHPAIDDFETVAKDARYAGKAYVPMALCLKAIGRQEEAVAAFRQAITSPMVSPVEQHHILYQLGQTLESLGRWAESLEVYGWIRKGDPEFRDVAQRMKYVSSGKGRLYSRIRNWWGALVNGVRTHRLALPPHMQNVLDQTGHGSGWPVETRTHSDRPGISPSLSSDEAVGIYVQSGSPSGRMSLL
;
A
#
# COMPACT_ATOMS: atom_id res chain seq x y z
N MET A 1 23.39 20.27 25.04
CA MET A 1 22.42 19.20 24.74
C MET A 1 21.87 19.47 23.36
N LEU A 2 22.03 18.53 22.42
CA LEU A 2 21.30 18.60 21.15
C LEU A 2 19.82 18.42 21.49
N GLN A 3 19.01 19.45 21.25
CA GLN A 3 17.57 19.35 21.46
C GLN A 3 17.03 18.36 20.43
N GLN A 4 16.54 17.20 20.89
CA GLN A 4 15.88 16.24 20.01
C GLN A 4 14.62 16.90 19.43
N MET A 5 14.48 16.86 18.11
CA MET A 5 13.28 17.35 17.44
C MET A 5 12.07 16.54 17.89
N SER A 6 10.94 17.22 18.12
CA SER A 6 9.65 16.61 18.43
C SER A 6 9.07 15.88 17.21
N SER A 7 8.10 14.98 17.44
CA SER A 7 7.38 14.27 16.36
C SER A 7 6.74 15.24 15.35
N SER A 8 6.27 16.41 15.81
CA SER A 8 5.71 17.42 14.91
C SER A 8 6.80 18.04 14.02
N GLU A 9 7.95 18.43 14.61
CA GLU A 9 9.04 19.04 13.86
C GLU A 9 9.69 18.05 12.88
N LEU A 10 9.81 16.77 13.28
CA LEU A 10 10.26 15.70 12.39
C LEU A 10 9.26 15.43 11.27
N TYR A 11 7.96 15.50 11.54
CA TYR A 11 6.94 15.35 10.52
C TYR A 11 7.03 16.46 9.47
N GLU A 12 7.10 17.72 9.90
CA GLU A 12 7.25 18.86 8.99
C GLU A 12 8.56 18.79 8.20
N ARG A 13 9.68 18.43 8.85
CA ARG A 13 10.96 18.23 8.15
C ARG A 13 10.87 17.10 7.13
N GLY A 14 10.24 15.97 7.48
CA GLY A 14 10.02 14.85 6.58
C GLY A 14 9.23 15.25 5.34
N LEU A 15 8.19 16.08 5.48
CA LEU A 15 7.42 16.61 4.34
C LEU A 15 8.29 17.48 3.43
N VAL A 16 9.09 18.39 4.00
CA VAL A 16 10.03 19.22 3.22
C VAL A 16 11.07 18.36 2.51
N LEU A 17 11.63 17.35 3.17
CA LEU A 17 12.60 16.43 2.56
C LEU A 17 11.98 15.60 1.43
N MET A 18 10.73 15.16 1.59
CA MET A 18 9.97 14.48 0.54
C MET A 18 9.80 15.37 -0.69
N GLU A 19 9.44 16.65 -0.49
CA GLU A 19 9.28 17.64 -1.56
C GLU A 19 10.59 17.90 -2.31
N LEU A 20 11.70 17.97 -1.55
CA LEU A 20 13.05 18.06 -2.09
C LEU A 20 13.57 16.76 -2.68
N ARG A 21 12.74 15.70 -2.75
CA ARG A 21 13.08 14.37 -3.28
C ARG A 21 14.21 13.67 -2.52
N MET A 22 14.50 14.12 -1.31
CA MET A 22 15.46 13.52 -0.39
C MET A 22 14.78 12.39 0.39
N PHE A 23 14.45 11.32 -0.32
CA PHE A 23 13.55 10.28 0.20
C PHE A 23 14.13 9.48 1.37
N HIS A 24 15.42 9.17 1.37
CA HIS A 24 16.04 8.43 2.47
C HIS A 24 15.90 9.15 3.82
N PRO A 25 16.38 10.41 3.98
CA PRO A 25 16.22 11.11 5.25
C PRO A 25 14.75 11.44 5.57
N ALA A 26 13.89 11.60 4.56
CA ALA A 26 12.44 11.74 4.81
C ALA A 26 11.86 10.47 5.44
N ILE A 27 12.26 9.28 4.97
CA ILE A 27 11.84 8.00 5.55
C ILE A 27 12.32 7.88 6.99
N ASP A 28 13.58 8.21 7.28
CA ASP A 28 14.12 8.15 8.66
C ASP A 28 13.32 9.03 9.63
N ASP A 29 12.92 10.22 9.17
CA ASP A 29 12.05 11.13 9.93
C ASP A 29 10.67 10.51 10.15
N PHE A 30 10.02 10.03 9.09
CA PHE A 30 8.69 9.44 9.22
C PHE A 30 8.68 8.15 10.04
N GLU A 31 9.72 7.32 9.98
CA GLU A 31 9.87 6.13 10.84
C GLU A 31 9.99 6.52 12.30
N THR A 32 10.65 7.63 12.60
CA THR A 32 10.74 8.16 13.97
C THR A 32 9.39 8.71 14.42
N VAL A 33 8.70 9.47 13.57
CA VAL A 33 7.36 10.01 13.84
C VAL A 33 6.34 8.88 14.03
N ALA A 34 6.47 7.77 13.30
CA ALA A 34 5.59 6.61 13.37
C ALA A 34 5.57 5.93 14.75
N LYS A 35 6.57 6.19 15.60
CA LYS A 35 6.63 5.68 16.98
C LYS A 35 5.76 6.48 17.95
N ASP A 36 5.38 7.72 17.62
CA ASP A 36 4.44 8.51 18.41
C ASP A 36 3.01 8.19 17.98
N ALA A 37 2.23 7.55 18.86
CA ALA A 37 0.86 7.13 18.57
C ALA A 37 -0.05 8.28 18.07
N ARG A 38 0.23 9.52 18.44
CA ARG A 38 -0.55 10.70 18.00
C ARG A 38 -0.25 11.10 16.55
N TYR A 39 0.92 10.75 16.05
CA TYR A 39 1.39 11.11 14.70
C TYR A 39 1.54 9.91 13.76
N ALA A 40 1.51 8.68 14.28
CA ALA A 40 1.75 7.48 13.50
C ALA A 40 0.89 7.39 12.24
N GLY A 41 -0.41 7.63 12.38
CA GLY A 41 -1.34 7.64 11.24
C GLY A 41 -1.00 8.66 10.16
N LYS A 42 -0.44 9.82 10.53
CA LYS A 42 -0.06 10.88 9.60
C LYS A 42 1.24 10.57 8.85
N ALA A 43 2.18 9.89 9.51
CA ALA A 43 3.50 9.60 8.95
C ALA A 43 3.48 8.45 7.91
N TYR A 44 2.59 7.47 8.06
CA TYR A 44 2.62 6.28 7.21
C TYR A 44 2.36 6.55 5.73
N VAL A 45 1.49 7.50 5.38
CA VAL A 45 1.21 7.84 3.97
C VAL A 45 2.42 8.45 3.26
N PRO A 46 3.01 9.55 3.73
CA PRO A 46 4.18 10.13 3.07
C PRO A 46 5.40 9.20 3.14
N MET A 47 5.55 8.40 4.20
CA MET A 47 6.58 7.34 4.26
C MET A 47 6.40 6.31 3.14
N ALA A 48 5.17 5.82 2.93
CA ALA A 48 4.87 4.85 1.87
C ALA A 48 5.16 5.42 0.48
N LEU A 49 4.86 6.71 0.25
CA LEU A 49 5.17 7.40 -1.01
C LEU A 49 6.68 7.51 -1.23
N CYS A 50 7.45 7.86 -0.20
CA CYS A 50 8.91 7.89 -0.27
C CYS A 50 9.49 6.50 -0.57
N LEU A 51 9.02 5.46 0.13
CA LEU A 51 9.43 4.07 -0.08
C LEU A 51 9.15 3.60 -1.51
N LYS A 52 7.97 3.92 -2.03
CA LYS A 52 7.58 3.64 -3.43
C LYS A 52 8.51 4.37 -4.41
N ALA A 53 8.86 5.62 -4.13
CA ALA A 53 9.73 6.43 -5.00
C ALA A 53 11.16 5.89 -5.10
N ILE A 54 11.67 5.24 -4.04
CA ILE A 54 12.99 4.58 -4.05
C ILE A 54 12.94 3.09 -4.40
N GLY A 55 11.78 2.57 -4.79
CA GLY A 55 11.61 1.19 -5.25
C GLY A 55 11.44 0.14 -4.15
N ARG A 56 11.34 0.53 -2.87
CA ARG A 56 11.04 -0.36 -1.72
C ARG A 56 9.53 -0.62 -1.63
N GLN A 57 8.97 -1.28 -2.65
CA GLN A 57 7.53 -1.39 -2.85
C GLN A 57 6.82 -2.26 -1.80
N GLU A 58 7.44 -3.33 -1.32
CA GLU A 58 6.89 -4.20 -0.27
C GLU A 58 6.68 -3.42 1.04
N GLU A 59 7.64 -2.56 1.38
CA GLU A 59 7.59 -1.72 2.57
C GLU A 59 6.58 -0.60 2.40
N ALA A 60 6.46 -0.04 1.20
CA ALA A 60 5.39 0.89 0.88
C ALA A 60 4.00 0.25 1.06
N VAL A 61 3.81 -1.00 0.65
CA VAL A 61 2.56 -1.75 0.90
C VAL A 61 2.28 -1.87 2.40
N ALA A 62 3.29 -2.20 3.20
CA ALA A 62 3.15 -2.30 4.66
C ALA A 62 2.75 -0.95 5.27
N ALA A 63 3.42 0.13 4.87
CA ALA A 63 3.13 1.48 5.34
C ALA A 63 1.72 1.95 4.93
N PHE A 64 1.28 1.74 3.69
CA PHE A 64 -0.09 2.05 3.28
C PHE A 64 -1.14 1.25 4.07
N ARG A 65 -0.86 -0.03 4.38
CA ARG A 65 -1.76 -0.84 5.23
C ARG A 65 -1.84 -0.30 6.65
N GLN A 66 -0.74 0.17 7.23
CA GLN A 66 -0.77 0.83 8.53
C GLN A 66 -1.59 2.13 8.46
N ALA A 67 -1.41 2.93 7.41
CA ALA A 67 -2.16 4.18 7.24
C ALA A 67 -3.68 3.97 7.24
N ILE A 68 -4.21 2.99 6.51
CA ILE A 68 -5.67 2.73 6.45
C ILE A 68 -6.28 2.23 7.76
N THR A 69 -5.46 1.76 8.72
CA THR A 69 -5.96 1.36 10.05
C THR A 69 -6.09 2.56 11.01
N SER A 70 -5.54 3.72 10.63
CA SER A 70 -5.58 4.91 11.46
C SER A 70 -6.99 5.50 11.51
N PRO A 71 -7.55 5.75 12.71
CA PRO A 71 -8.85 6.41 12.84
C PRO A 71 -8.83 7.88 12.41
N MET A 72 -7.64 8.46 12.19
CA MET A 72 -7.47 9.84 11.75
C MET A 72 -7.62 10.01 10.23
N VAL A 73 -7.71 8.93 9.46
CA VAL A 73 -7.89 8.95 8.02
C VAL A 73 -9.37 9.11 7.70
N SER A 74 -9.74 10.16 6.97
CA SER A 74 -11.11 10.36 6.51
C SER A 74 -11.49 9.34 5.42
N PRO A 75 -12.80 9.07 5.21
CA PRO A 75 -13.23 8.17 4.12
C PRO A 75 -12.73 8.60 2.73
N VAL A 76 -12.63 9.90 2.49
CA VAL A 76 -12.11 10.46 1.22
C VAL A 76 -10.62 10.18 1.07
N GLU A 77 -9.82 10.41 2.11
CA GLU A 77 -8.39 10.06 2.12
C GLU A 77 -8.17 8.56 2.02
N GLN A 78 -9.05 7.76 2.63
CA GLN A 78 -8.98 6.31 2.57
C GLN A 78 -9.03 5.80 1.13
N HIS A 79 -9.90 6.34 0.26
CA HIS A 79 -9.92 5.99 -1.16
C HIS A 79 -8.59 6.34 -1.87
N HIS A 80 -7.98 7.47 -1.53
CA HIS A 80 -6.67 7.86 -2.07
C HIS A 80 -5.55 6.91 -1.65
N ILE A 81 -5.52 6.53 -0.37
CA ILE A 81 -4.52 5.58 0.16
C ILE A 81 -4.72 4.19 -0.45
N LEU A 82 -5.97 3.71 -0.53
CA LEU A 82 -6.30 2.45 -1.18
C LEU A 82 -5.90 2.47 -2.66
N TYR A 83 -6.07 3.60 -3.36
CA TYR A 83 -5.65 3.72 -4.75
C TYR A 83 -4.14 3.57 -4.91
N GLN A 84 -3.36 4.24 -4.07
CA GLN A 84 -1.89 4.13 -4.06
C GLN A 84 -1.43 2.71 -3.69
N LEU A 85 -2.09 2.08 -2.71
CA LEU A 85 -1.85 0.69 -2.34
C LEU A 85 -2.14 -0.25 -3.53
N GLY A 86 -3.28 -0.07 -4.21
CA GLY A 86 -3.66 -0.85 -5.38
C GLY A 86 -2.63 -0.76 -6.50
N GLN A 87 -2.14 0.44 -6.81
CA GLN A 87 -1.08 0.65 -7.81
C GLN A 87 0.26 0.00 -7.40
N THR A 88 0.59 0.07 -6.11
CA THR A 88 1.83 -0.53 -5.58
C THR A 88 1.74 -2.07 -5.61
N LEU A 89 0.55 -2.63 -5.39
CA LEU A 89 0.30 -4.07 -5.55
C LEU A 89 0.35 -4.48 -7.04
N GLU A 90 -0.13 -3.64 -7.97
CA GLU A 90 0.04 -3.87 -9.41
C GLU A 90 1.51 -3.93 -9.80
N SER A 91 2.34 -2.99 -9.33
CA SER A 91 3.75 -2.94 -9.68
C SER A 91 4.54 -4.13 -9.13
N LEU A 92 4.09 -4.73 -8.03
CA LEU A 92 4.58 -5.99 -7.47
C LEU A 92 4.00 -7.24 -8.13
N GLY A 93 3.09 -7.11 -9.11
CA GLY A 93 2.40 -8.24 -9.73
C GLY A 93 1.38 -8.95 -8.81
N ARG A 94 1.02 -8.35 -7.68
CA ARG A 94 0.03 -8.85 -6.72
C ARG A 94 -1.40 -8.53 -7.17
N TRP A 95 -1.75 -9.03 -8.35
CA TRP A 95 -2.97 -8.68 -9.10
C TRP A 95 -4.27 -8.93 -8.33
N ALA A 96 -4.38 -10.06 -7.61
CA ALA A 96 -5.60 -10.38 -6.87
C ALA A 96 -5.84 -9.41 -5.70
N GLU A 97 -4.79 -9.07 -4.95
CA GLU A 97 -4.90 -8.12 -3.84
C GLU A 97 -5.19 -6.71 -4.35
N SER A 98 -4.59 -6.32 -5.47
CA SER A 98 -4.92 -5.05 -6.13
C SER A 98 -6.41 -4.97 -6.52
N LEU A 99 -6.97 -6.05 -7.10
CA LEU A 99 -8.40 -6.11 -7.42
C LEU A 99 -9.31 -6.02 -6.18
N GLU A 100 -8.91 -6.62 -5.06
CA GLU A 100 -9.65 -6.52 -3.81
C GLU A 100 -9.67 -5.08 -3.29
N VAL A 101 -8.50 -4.43 -3.27
CA VAL A 101 -8.34 -3.03 -2.86
C VAL A 101 -9.16 -2.08 -3.75
N TYR A 102 -9.08 -2.22 -5.07
CA TYR A 102 -9.93 -1.45 -5.99
C TYR A 102 -11.41 -1.75 -5.83
N GLY A 103 -11.77 -2.98 -5.48
CA GLY A 103 -13.13 -3.37 -5.15
C GLY A 103 -13.68 -2.61 -3.94
N TRP A 104 -12.85 -2.31 -2.94
CA TRP A 104 -13.26 -1.48 -1.80
C TRP A 104 -13.50 -0.03 -2.20
N ILE A 105 -12.63 0.56 -3.02
CA ILE A 105 -12.82 1.92 -3.54
C ILE A 105 -14.13 2.00 -4.31
N ARG A 106 -14.35 1.11 -5.28
CA ARG A 106 -15.55 1.12 -6.13
C ARG A 106 -16.86 0.92 -5.35
N LYS A 107 -16.82 0.28 -4.18
CA LYS A 107 -18.00 0.14 -3.30
C LYS A 107 -18.37 1.46 -2.62
N GLY A 108 -17.38 2.28 -2.27
CA GLY A 108 -17.60 3.58 -1.63
C GLY A 108 -17.78 4.71 -2.63
N ASP A 109 -17.01 4.68 -3.71
CA ASP A 109 -17.01 5.67 -4.79
C ASP A 109 -16.76 4.98 -6.16
N PRO A 110 -17.84 4.69 -6.93
CA PRO A 110 -17.73 4.02 -8.21
C PRO A 110 -16.96 4.80 -9.29
N GLU A 111 -16.95 6.13 -9.20
CA GLU A 111 -16.36 7.04 -10.20
C GLU A 111 -14.97 7.55 -9.77
N PHE A 112 -14.38 6.95 -8.73
CA PHE A 112 -13.07 7.35 -8.23
C PHE A 112 -11.98 7.09 -9.29
N ARG A 113 -11.53 8.17 -9.94
CA ARG A 113 -10.40 8.20 -10.89
C ARG A 113 -10.57 7.15 -12.01
N ASP A 114 -9.49 6.44 -12.36
CA ASP A 114 -9.42 5.40 -13.38
C ASP A 114 -9.57 3.97 -12.81
N VAL A 115 -10.14 3.82 -11.60
CA VAL A 115 -10.24 2.52 -10.91
C VAL A 115 -10.99 1.48 -11.75
N ALA A 116 -12.08 1.87 -12.42
CA ALA A 116 -12.83 0.95 -13.28
C ALA A 116 -11.98 0.41 -14.45
N GLN A 117 -11.18 1.28 -15.08
CA GLN A 117 -10.26 0.92 -16.17
C GLN A 117 -9.14 0.01 -15.65
N ARG A 118 -8.56 0.33 -14.48
CA ARG A 118 -7.52 -0.51 -13.85
C ARG A 118 -8.03 -1.90 -13.51
N MET A 119 -9.23 -2.00 -12.92
CA MET A 119 -9.85 -3.31 -12.65
C MET A 119 -10.04 -4.14 -13.92
N LYS A 120 -10.46 -3.52 -15.03
CA LYS A 120 -10.53 -4.19 -16.34
C LYS A 120 -9.15 -4.64 -16.82
N TYR A 121 -8.14 -3.79 -16.71
CA TYR A 121 -6.76 -4.12 -17.08
C TYR A 121 -6.23 -5.32 -16.26
N VAL A 122 -6.26 -5.24 -14.93
CA VAL A 122 -5.76 -6.28 -14.02
C VAL A 122 -6.48 -7.62 -14.22
N SER A 123 -7.77 -7.60 -14.54
CA SER A 123 -8.57 -8.80 -14.82
C SER A 123 -8.39 -9.37 -16.23
N SER A 124 -7.90 -8.58 -17.18
CA SER A 124 -7.90 -8.95 -18.60
C SER A 124 -6.78 -9.90 -19.01
N GLY A 125 -5.55 -9.79 -18.47
CA GLY A 125 -4.36 -10.47 -19.07
C GLY A 125 -3.56 -11.46 -18.20
N LYS A 126 -3.42 -11.27 -16.88
CA LYS A 126 -2.58 -12.13 -15.99
C LYS A 126 -3.22 -12.41 -14.62
N GLY A 127 -3.97 -11.46 -14.07
CA GLY A 127 -4.68 -11.62 -12.79
C GLY A 127 -5.81 -12.66 -12.83
N ARG A 128 -6.34 -12.98 -14.02
CA ARG A 128 -7.41 -13.99 -14.19
C ARG A 128 -6.95 -15.40 -13.83
N LEU A 129 -5.73 -15.78 -14.21
CA LEU A 129 -5.14 -17.07 -13.84
C LEU A 129 -4.91 -17.15 -12.33
N TYR A 130 -4.31 -16.10 -11.75
CA TYR A 130 -4.00 -16.06 -10.31
C TYR A 130 -5.27 -16.02 -9.43
N SER A 131 -6.29 -15.26 -9.82
CA SER A 131 -7.59 -15.24 -9.15
C SER A 131 -8.30 -16.60 -9.25
N ARG A 132 -8.22 -17.29 -10.40
CA ARG A 132 -8.75 -18.66 -10.56
C ARG A 132 -8.02 -19.66 -9.68
N ILE A 133 -6.68 -19.62 -9.65
CA ILE A 133 -5.87 -20.51 -8.80
C ILE A 133 -6.18 -20.25 -7.33
N ARG A 134 -6.23 -19.00 -6.88
CA ARG A 134 -6.55 -18.62 -5.51
C ARG A 134 -7.96 -19.07 -5.10
N ASN A 135 -8.97 -18.81 -5.92
CA ASN A 135 -10.35 -19.20 -5.62
C ASN A 135 -10.48 -20.74 -5.59
N TRP A 136 -9.82 -21.44 -6.52
CA TRP A 136 -9.76 -22.89 -6.55
C TRP A 136 -9.10 -23.46 -5.29
N TRP A 137 -7.97 -22.89 -4.87
CA TRP A 137 -7.27 -23.31 -3.66
C TRP A 137 -8.05 -23.02 -2.38
N GLY A 138 -8.66 -21.83 -2.27
CA GLY A 138 -9.52 -21.47 -1.15
C GLY A 138 -10.73 -22.40 -1.02
N ALA A 139 -11.36 -22.77 -2.15
CA ALA A 139 -12.43 -23.76 -2.18
C ALA A 139 -11.95 -25.16 -1.76
N LEU A 140 -10.76 -25.58 -2.21
CA LEU A 140 -10.16 -26.85 -1.85
C LEU A 140 -9.81 -26.93 -0.35
N VAL A 141 -9.12 -25.92 0.20
CA VAL A 141 -8.76 -25.86 1.62
C VAL A 141 -10.01 -25.83 2.50
N ASN A 142 -11.01 -25.02 2.14
CA ASN A 142 -12.28 -25.02 2.85
C ASN A 142 -12.97 -26.38 2.77
N GLY A 143 -13.01 -27.01 1.59
CA GLY A 143 -13.60 -28.34 1.40
C GLY A 143 -12.90 -29.44 2.21
N VAL A 144 -11.56 -29.43 2.28
CA VAL A 144 -10.79 -30.35 3.13
C VAL A 144 -11.08 -30.12 4.61
N ARG A 145 -11.16 -28.85 5.03
CA ARG A 145 -11.44 -28.46 6.42
C ARG A 145 -12.87 -28.79 6.84
N THR A 146 -13.85 -28.66 5.94
CA THR A 146 -15.27 -28.93 6.25
C THR A 146 -15.65 -30.40 6.08
N HIS A 147 -15.02 -31.13 5.15
CA HIS A 147 -15.37 -32.53 4.83
C HIS A 147 -14.36 -33.57 5.32
N ARG A 148 -13.28 -33.17 6.00
CA ARG A 148 -12.25 -34.08 6.57
C ARG A 148 -11.72 -35.10 5.55
N LEU A 149 -11.64 -34.71 4.28
CA LEU A 149 -11.19 -35.56 3.17
C LEU A 149 -9.66 -35.65 3.17
N ALA A 150 -9.13 -36.86 3.01
CA ALA A 150 -7.69 -37.10 2.88
C ALA A 150 -7.19 -36.56 1.52
N LEU A 151 -6.12 -35.76 1.53
CA LEU A 151 -5.52 -35.26 0.31
C LEU A 151 -4.82 -36.38 -0.46
N PRO A 152 -4.88 -36.39 -1.81
CA PRO A 152 -4.13 -37.32 -2.63
C PRO A 152 -2.62 -37.29 -2.30
N PRO A 153 -1.92 -38.44 -2.28
CA PRO A 153 -0.51 -38.51 -1.83
C PRO A 153 0.46 -37.58 -2.57
N HIS A 154 0.23 -37.33 -3.86
CA HIS A 154 1.07 -36.43 -4.67
C HIS A 154 0.92 -34.95 -4.28
N MET A 155 -0.14 -34.57 -3.56
CA MET A 155 -0.35 -33.23 -3.04
C MET A 155 0.12 -33.06 -1.58
N GLN A 156 0.39 -34.16 -0.86
CA GLN A 156 0.94 -34.10 0.50
C GLN A 156 2.37 -33.52 0.48
N ASN A 157 3.21 -33.95 -0.47
CA ASN A 157 4.56 -33.40 -0.67
C ASN A 157 4.58 -31.89 -0.96
N VAL A 158 3.57 -31.36 -1.64
CA VAL A 158 3.46 -29.91 -1.90
C VAL A 158 3.14 -29.14 -0.62
N LEU A 159 2.33 -29.72 0.27
CA LEU A 159 2.05 -29.13 1.58
C LEU A 159 3.25 -29.20 2.53
N ASP A 160 3.95 -30.33 2.56
CA ASP A 160 5.14 -30.53 3.40
C ASP A 160 6.30 -29.60 2.99
N GLN A 161 6.39 -29.24 1.70
CA GLN A 161 7.32 -28.21 1.21
C GLN A 161 6.91 -26.77 1.57
N THR A 162 5.64 -26.55 1.94
CA THR A 162 5.09 -25.24 2.33
C THR A 162 4.88 -25.10 3.84
N GLY A 163 5.30 -26.10 4.62
CA GLY A 163 5.17 -26.13 6.06
C GLY A 163 6.17 -25.19 6.75
N HIS A 164 5.92 -23.88 6.67
CA HIS A 164 6.05 -22.90 7.77
C HIS A 164 5.67 -21.49 7.26
N GLY A 165 4.47 -21.03 7.62
CA GLY A 165 4.10 -19.61 7.64
C GLY A 165 3.43 -19.06 6.37
N SER A 166 2.09 -19.09 6.34
CA SER A 166 1.17 -18.10 5.71
C SER A 166 1.66 -17.22 4.53
N GLY A 167 2.37 -17.77 3.55
CA GLY A 167 2.85 -17.04 2.38
C GLY A 167 3.19 -18.00 1.25
N TRP A 168 2.49 -17.89 0.13
CA TRP A 168 2.86 -18.61 -1.09
C TRP A 168 4.23 -18.12 -1.60
N PRO A 169 4.99 -18.96 -2.32
CA PRO A 169 6.32 -18.60 -2.79
C PRO A 169 6.19 -17.46 -3.80
N VAL A 170 6.65 -16.28 -3.41
CA VAL A 170 6.91 -15.18 -4.33
C VAL A 170 8.12 -15.60 -5.16
N GLU A 171 7.88 -15.95 -6.43
CA GLU A 171 8.94 -16.05 -7.42
C GLU A 171 9.58 -14.66 -7.52
N THR A 172 10.70 -14.45 -6.84
CA THR A 172 11.54 -13.27 -6.98
C THR A 172 12.19 -13.31 -8.36
N ARG A 173 11.45 -12.93 -9.39
CA ARG A 173 12.03 -12.66 -10.71
C ARG A 173 12.81 -11.36 -10.62
N THR A 174 14.12 -11.51 -10.55
CA THR A 174 15.08 -10.43 -10.73
C THR A 174 14.90 -9.79 -12.11
N HIS A 175 14.90 -8.46 -12.09
CA HIS A 175 14.99 -7.50 -13.19
C HIS A 175 15.44 -8.02 -14.57
N SER A 176 14.55 -7.92 -15.57
CA SER A 176 14.78 -7.37 -16.92
C SER A 176 13.70 -7.94 -17.85
N ASP A 177 12.66 -7.16 -18.15
CA ASP A 177 11.85 -7.20 -19.38
C ASP A 177 10.55 -6.43 -19.16
N ARG A 178 10.57 -5.13 -19.51
CA ARG A 178 9.38 -4.29 -19.61
C ARG A 178 9.04 -4.09 -21.10
N PRO A 179 7.82 -4.39 -21.58
CA PRO A 179 7.25 -3.65 -22.68
C PRO A 179 6.57 -2.38 -22.15
N GLY A 180 6.86 -1.27 -22.81
CA GLY A 180 6.48 0.09 -22.41
C GLY A 180 4.99 0.28 -22.15
N ILE A 181 4.68 0.80 -20.97
CA ILE A 181 3.48 1.57 -20.70
C ILE A 181 3.97 3.00 -20.46
N SER A 182 3.48 3.92 -21.26
CA SER A 182 3.78 5.36 -21.22
C SER A 182 3.59 5.95 -19.81
N PRO A 183 4.50 6.82 -19.33
CA PRO A 183 4.36 7.47 -18.03
C PRO A 183 3.44 8.67 -18.19
N SER A 184 2.18 8.53 -17.76
CA SER A 184 1.30 9.68 -17.59
C SER A 184 0.51 9.53 -16.31
N LEU A 185 1.06 10.08 -15.23
CA LEU A 185 0.38 10.84 -14.19
C LEU A 185 1.50 11.42 -13.32
N SER A 186 1.69 12.74 -13.43
CA SER A 186 2.75 13.48 -12.75
C SER A 186 2.71 13.23 -11.24
N SER A 187 3.88 13.17 -10.63
CA SER A 187 4.06 13.11 -9.17
C SER A 187 3.53 14.36 -8.45
N ASP A 188 3.05 15.37 -9.19
CA ASP A 188 2.62 16.67 -8.67
C ASP A 188 1.22 16.67 -8.02
N GLU A 189 0.32 15.73 -8.34
CA GLU A 189 -1.03 15.73 -7.74
C GLU A 189 -1.10 15.08 -6.34
N ALA A 190 -0.10 14.28 -5.96
CA ALA A 190 -0.09 13.61 -4.65
C ALA A 190 0.39 14.54 -3.52
N VAL A 191 1.17 15.57 -3.85
CA VAL A 191 1.67 16.56 -2.89
C VAL A 191 0.61 17.61 -2.57
N GLY A 192 -0.17 18.05 -3.57
CA GLY A 192 -1.15 19.13 -3.43
C GLY A 192 -2.29 18.86 -2.45
N ILE A 193 -2.59 17.59 -2.14
CA ILE A 193 -3.73 17.23 -1.27
C ILE A 193 -3.38 17.35 0.23
N TYR A 194 -2.11 17.20 0.63
CA TYR A 194 -1.73 17.13 2.05
C TYR A 194 -1.30 18.47 2.68
N VAL A 195 -1.15 19.54 1.89
CA VAL A 195 -0.77 20.87 2.41
C VAL A 195 -1.98 21.69 2.89
N GLN A 196 -3.21 21.36 2.48
CA GLN A 196 -4.40 22.19 2.79
C GLN A 196 -5.14 21.84 4.09
N SER A 197 -4.80 20.77 4.81
CA SER A 197 -5.43 20.42 6.10
C SER A 197 -4.62 20.83 7.34
N GLY A 198 -3.46 21.46 7.16
CA GLY A 198 -2.58 21.94 8.23
C GLY A 198 -2.77 23.43 8.55
N SER A 199 -3.95 23.85 8.99
CA SER A 199 -4.10 25.15 9.68
C SER A 199 -4.50 24.94 11.14
N PRO A 200 -3.58 25.09 12.11
CA PRO A 200 -3.98 25.46 13.45
C PRO A 200 -4.25 26.97 13.44
N SER A 201 -5.53 27.34 13.39
CA SER A 201 -5.97 28.70 13.71
C SER A 201 -5.61 29.01 15.17
N GLY A 202 -4.44 29.60 15.39
CA GLY A 202 -4.04 30.23 16.64
C GLY A 202 -3.84 31.72 16.40
N ARG A 203 -4.90 32.52 16.54
CA ARG A 203 -4.80 33.98 16.64
C ARG A 203 -3.99 34.33 17.89
N MET A 204 -2.77 34.84 17.72
CA MET A 204 -2.15 35.73 18.71
C MET A 204 -2.67 37.14 18.42
N SER A 205 -3.67 37.56 19.19
CA SER A 205 -3.97 38.98 19.36
C SER A 205 -2.92 39.56 20.29
N LEU A 206 -2.09 40.46 19.75
CA LEU A 206 -1.41 41.47 20.55
C LEU A 206 -2.49 42.40 21.10
N LEU A 207 -2.63 42.43 22.42
CA LEU A 207 -2.79 43.59 23.31
C LEU A 207 -2.97 43.07 24.75
#